data_AF-A0A9E4C7Q1-F1
#
_entry.id   AF-A0A9E4C7Q1-F1
#
_cell.length_a   1.000
_cell.length_b   1.000
_cell.length_c   1.000
_cell.angle_alpha   90.00
_cell.angle_beta   90.00
_cell.angle_gamma   90.00
#
_symmetry.space_group_name_H-M   'P 1'
#
loop_
_entity.id
_entity.type
_entity.pdbx_description
1 polymer ?
#
loop_
_entity_poly.entity_id
_entity_poly.type
_entity_poly.pdbx_seq_one_letter_code
_entity_poly.pdbx_strand_id
1 'polypeptide(L)' 'MKIQIESTDQVTEINGVPVRLWQGTTEDGVDCHVFVHRIAVAKQDDCSAFERELTEKLPPPVHVPLHHIL' A
#
# COMPACT_ATOMS: atom_id res chain seq x y z
N MET A 1 -1.85 13.89 15.60
CA MET A 1 -1.36 14.46 14.33
C MET A 1 -2.33 14.06 13.23
N LYS A 2 -2.92 15.02 12.52
CA LYS A 2 -3.75 14.74 11.34
C LYS A 2 -2.92 14.94 10.08
N ILE A 3 -3.15 14.09 9.09
CA ILE A 3 -2.51 14.16 7.77
C ILE A 3 -3.57 13.99 6.69
N GLN A 4 -3.42 14.74 5.61
CA GLN A 4 -4.10 14.47 4.35
C GLN A 4 -3.10 13.73 3.47
N ILE A 5 -3.52 12.65 2.81
CA ILE A 5 -2.66 11.79 2.00
C ILE A 5 -3.31 11.51 0.65
N GLU A 6 -2.48 11.38 -0.39
CA GLU A 6 -2.88 11.04 -1.75
C GLU A 6 -2.04 9.88 -2.28
N SER A 7 -2.70 8.91 -2.91
CA SER A 7 -2.03 7.76 -3.52
C SER A 7 -1.19 8.20 -4.72
N THR A 8 -0.02 7.59 -4.91
CA THR A 8 0.78 7.77 -6.13
C THR A 8 1.04 6.42 -6.80
N ASP A 9 1.53 6.46 -8.04
CA ASP A 9 1.94 5.25 -8.78
C ASP A 9 3.34 4.73 -8.41
N GLN A 10 4.03 5.41 -7.50
CA GLN A 10 5.36 5.01 -7.07
C GLN A 10 5.28 3.81 -6.11
N VAL A 11 6.03 2.76 -6.45
CA VAL A 11 6.15 1.55 -5.63
C VAL A 11 7.63 1.34 -5.32
N THR A 12 7.92 0.99 -4.08
CA THR A 12 9.27 0.68 -3.59
C THR A 12 9.21 -0.52 -2.65
N GLU A 13 10.33 -0.83 -2.01
CA GLU A 13 10.46 -1.95 -1.08
C GLU A 13 11.11 -1.48 0.23
N ILE A 14 10.59 -1.97 1.35
CA ILE A 14 11.20 -1.81 2.67
C ILE A 14 11.44 -3.21 3.24
N ASN A 15 12.71 -3.59 3.41
CA ASN A 15 13.11 -4.89 3.97
C ASN A 15 12.46 -6.11 3.27
N GLY A 16 12.47 -6.18 1.93
CA GLY A 16 11.83 -7.29 1.21
C GLY A 16 10.34 -7.11 0.96
N VAL A 17 9.71 -6.06 1.51
CA VAL A 17 8.26 -5.89 1.47
C VAL A 17 7.87 -4.76 0.52
N PRO A 18 7.09 -5.05 -0.55
CA PRO A 18 6.63 -4.02 -1.47
C PRO A 18 5.65 -3.06 -0.78
N VAL A 19 5.84 -1.77 -1.03
CA VAL A 19 5.01 -0.68 -0.48
C VAL A 19 4.75 0.36 -1.56
N ARG A 20 3.59 1.02 -1.50
CA ARG A 20 3.28 2.18 -2.35
C ARG A 20 3.64 3.46 -1.60
N LEU A 21 4.33 4.38 -2.28
CA LEU A 21 4.64 5.69 -1.73
C LEU A 21 3.44 6.61 -1.95
N TRP A 22 2.90 7.16 -0.88
CA TRP A 22 1.86 8.18 -0.89
C TRP A 22 2.48 9.51 -0.47
N GLN A 23 1.96 10.60 -1.02
CA GLN A 23 2.32 11.94 -0.61
C GLN A 23 1.33 12.41 0.45
N GLY A 24 1.82 13.10 1.46
CA GLY A 24 0.96 13.62 2.50
C GLY A 24 1.43 14.96 3.04
N THR A 25 0.48 15.69 3.63
CA THR A 25 0.75 16.95 4.31
C THR A 25 0.02 16.93 5.65
N THR A 26 0.73 17.33 6.71
CA THR A 26 0.13 17.48 8.05
C THR A 26 -0.81 18.70 8.10
N GLU A 27 -1.68 18.75 9.11
CA GLU A 27 -2.57 19.91 9.33
C GLU A 27 -1.78 21.23 9.50
N ASP A 28 -0.53 21.17 9.95
CA ASP A 28 0.36 22.34 10.12
C ASP A 28 1.21 22.64 8.87
N GLY A 29 0.96 21.97 7.73
CA GLY A 29 1.62 22.24 6.45
C GLY A 29 2.99 21.57 6.26
N VAL A 30 3.36 20.61 7.11
CA VAL A 30 4.59 19.82 6.93
C VAL A 30 4.35 18.69 5.94
N ASP A 31 5.13 18.65 4.86
CA ASP A 31 5.12 17.57 3.87
C ASP A 31 5.73 16.28 4.46
N CYS A 32 5.14 15.15 4.09
CA CYS A 32 5.56 13.83 4.54
C CYS A 32 5.36 12.76 3.47
N HIS A 33 6.22 11.75 3.52
CA HIS A 33 6.13 10.55 2.71
C HIS A 33 5.49 9.42 3.52
N VAL A 34 4.50 8.76 2.95
CA VAL A 34 3.76 7.67 3.61
C VAL A 34 3.97 6.38 2.82
N PHE A 35 4.61 5.39 3.45
CA PHE A 35 4.89 4.09 2.83
C PHE A 35 3.77 3.10 3.18
N VAL A 36 2.83 2.92 2.27
CA VAL A 36 1.64 2.10 2.47
C VAL A 36 1.92 0.67 2.01
N HIS A 37 2.13 -0.23 2.96
CA HIS A 37 2.17 -1.67 2.68
C HIS A 37 0.76 -2.25 2.46
N ARG A 38 -0.21 -1.80 3.27
CA ARG A 38 -1.62 -2.21 3.21
C ARG A 38 -2.52 -1.05 3.60
N ILE A 39 -3.68 -1.01 2.97
CA ILE A 39 -4.79 -0.12 3.33
C ILE A 39 -6.09 -0.90 3.21
N ALA A 40 -7.04 -0.61 4.09
CA ALA A 40 -8.34 -1.29 4.12
C ALA A 40 -9.44 -0.28 4.46
N VAL A 41 -10.63 -0.53 3.95
CA VAL A 41 -11.86 0.19 4.28
C VAL A 41 -12.85 -0.78 4.91
N ALA A 42 -13.85 -0.25 5.60
CA ALA A 42 -14.89 -1.09 6.17
C ALA A 42 -15.75 -1.70 5.04
N LYS A 43 -16.09 -2.99 5.16
CA LYS A 43 -16.79 -3.73 4.10
C LYS A 43 -18.20 -3.21 3.81
N GLN A 44 -18.79 -2.50 4.76
CA GLN A 44 -20.13 -1.94 4.66
C GLN A 44 -20.15 -0.56 3.98
N ASP A 45 -18.99 0.06 3.77
CA ASP A 45 -18.88 1.36 3.11
C ASP A 45 -18.68 1.18 1.60
N ASP A 46 -18.92 2.24 0.82
CA ASP A 46 -18.63 2.25 -0.61
C ASP A 46 -17.12 2.19 -0.85
N CYS A 47 -16.64 1.04 -1.33
CA CYS A 47 -15.24 0.78 -1.64
C CYS A 47 -14.90 0.90 -3.14
N SER A 48 -15.81 1.40 -3.98
CA SER A 48 -15.63 1.45 -5.44
C SER A 48 -14.35 2.18 -5.89
N ALA A 49 -13.96 3.25 -5.20
CA ALA A 49 -12.71 3.96 -5.47
C ALA A 49 -11.47 3.08 -5.17
N PHE A 50 -11.50 2.31 -4.07
CA PHE A 50 -10.43 1.37 -3.74
C PHE A 50 -10.34 0.25 -4.77
N GLU A 51 -11.45 -0.33 -5.19
CA GLU A 51 -11.45 -1.40 -6.19
C GLU A 51 -10.89 -0.92 -7.55
N ARG A 52 -11.21 0.33 -7.92
CA ARG A 52 -10.73 0.95 -9.16
C ARG A 52 -9.25 1.33 -9.12
N GLU A 53 -8.80 1.93 -8.02
CA GLU A 53 -7.49 2.61 -7.95
C GLU A 53 -6.43 1.80 -7.22
N LEU A 54 -6.86 0.93 -6.30
CA LEU A 54 -6.05 0.03 -5.52
C LEU A 54 -6.38 -1.41 -5.94
N THR A 55 -6.20 -1.71 -7.24
CA THR A 55 -6.24 -3.08 -7.73
C THR A 55 -5.35 -3.93 -6.83
N GLU A 56 -5.94 -4.90 -6.12
CA GLU A 56 -5.22 -5.82 -5.25
C GLU A 56 -4.01 -6.36 -6.02
N LYS A 57 -2.81 -5.90 -5.68
CA LYS A 57 -1.61 -6.62 -6.07
C LYS A 57 -1.65 -7.89 -5.24
N LEU A 58 -2.18 -8.95 -5.85
CA LEU A 58 -2.14 -10.31 -5.32
C LEU A 58 -0.78 -10.50 -4.63
N PRO A 59 -0.75 -11.09 -3.42
CA PRO A 59 0.51 -11.30 -2.71
C PRO A 59 1.53 -11.94 -3.66
N PRO A 60 2.80 -11.50 -3.65
CA PRO A 60 3.82 -12.13 -4.48
C PRO A 60 3.75 -13.64 -4.23
N PRO A 61 3.80 -14.47 -5.30
CA PRO A 61 3.59 -15.90 -5.18
C PRO A 61 4.53 -16.43 -4.10
N VAL A 62 3.96 -17.16 -3.14
CA VAL A 62 4.75 -17.84 -2.11
C VAL A 62 5.82 -18.65 -2.83
N HIS A 63 7.07 -18.23 -2.71
CA HIS A 63 8.20 -18.98 -3.24
C HIS A 63 8.31 -20.26 -2.40
N VAL A 64 7.79 -21.38 -2.93
CA VAL A 64 7.95 -22.69 -2.31
C VAL A 64 9.31 -23.23 -2.75
N PRO A 65 10.30 -23.34 -1.85
CA PRO A 65 11.59 -23.91 -2.22
C PRO A 65 11.45 -25.40 -2.51
N LEU A 66 11.61 -25.79 -3.79
CA LEU A 66 11.45 -27.17 -4.26
C LEU A 66 12.55 -28.14 -3.80
N HIS A 67 13.59 -27.67 -3.10
CA HIS A 67 14.67 -28.54 -2.59
C HIS A 67 14.25 -29.48 -1.45
N HIS A 68 13.01 -29.38 -0.97
CA HIS A 68 12.39 -30.36 -0.07
C HIS A 68 11.53 -31.40 -0.80
N ILE A 69 11.32 -31.24 -2.12
CA ILE A 69 10.47 -32.11 -2.96
C ILE A 69 11.30 -32.83 -4.05
N LEU A 70 12.54 -32.39 -4.32
CA LEU A 70 13.51 -33.06 -5.20
C LEU A 70 14.74 -33.49 -4.42
#